data_AF-A0A6B8TI02-F1
#
_entry.id   AF-A0A6B8TI02-F1
#
_cell.length_a   1.000
_cell.length_b   1.000
_cell.length_c   1.000
_cell.angle_alpha   90.00
_cell.angle_beta   90.00
_cell.angle_gamma   90.00
#
_symmetry.space_group_name_H-M   'P 1'
#
loop_
_entity.id
_entity.type
_entity.pdbx_description
1 polymer ?
#
loop_
_entity_poly.entity_id
_entity_poly.type
_entity_poly.pdbx_seq_one_letter_code
_entity_poly.pdbx_strand_id
1 'polypeptide(L)'
;MNTQNYPTWLVPLDIAIELKEIGYKEDCYFEFSKDNGLTLETLERESSIIGIDDLLFGTNECWQNISVPTWTDVFAWFRARGLYSYIRSYIAPENFYIYSIYDNNNFDKCCGRRDTYEEAQKECVKALIKTYKNELEKNNL
;
A
#
# COMPACT_ATOMS: atom_id res chain seq x y z
N MET A 1 11.53 -16.63 0.22
CA MET A 1 11.44 -15.49 1.15
C MET A 1 11.11 -16.06 2.51
N ASN A 2 11.91 -15.78 3.55
CA ASN A 2 11.50 -16.15 4.91
C ASN A 2 10.43 -15.14 5.34
N THR A 3 9.15 -15.50 5.18
CA THR A 3 8.00 -14.63 5.48
C THR A 3 7.93 -14.24 6.96
N GLN A 4 8.73 -14.87 7.83
CA GLN A 4 8.75 -14.62 9.27
C GLN A 4 9.25 -13.22 9.66
N ASN A 5 10.01 -12.52 8.81
CA ASN A 5 10.61 -11.21 9.16
C ASN A 5 10.12 -10.05 8.29
N TYR A 6 9.04 -10.22 7.52
CA TYR A 6 8.52 -9.11 6.72
C TYR A 6 7.79 -8.10 7.62
N PRO A 7 8.10 -6.78 7.54
CA PRO A 7 7.47 -5.78 8.38
C PRO A 7 5.99 -5.61 8.05
N THR A 8 5.12 -5.65 9.05
CA THR A 8 3.67 -5.51 8.88
C THR A 8 3.20 -4.09 8.59
N TRP A 9 4.06 -3.09 8.80
CA TRP A 9 3.78 -1.68 8.51
C TRP A 9 4.02 -1.29 7.04
N LEU A 10 4.62 -2.18 6.24
CA LEU A 10 4.69 -2.09 4.79
C LEU A 10 3.55 -2.87 4.15
N VAL A 11 3.15 -2.45 2.95
CA VAL A 11 2.20 -3.26 2.17
C VAL A 11 2.87 -4.55 1.69
N PRO A 12 2.19 -5.71 1.78
CA PRO A 12 2.67 -6.97 1.23
C PRO A 12 3.13 -6.86 -0.24
N LEU A 13 4.09 -7.69 -0.64
CA LEU A 13 4.67 -7.64 -1.99
C LEU A 13 3.63 -7.86 -3.12
N ASP A 14 2.59 -8.68 -2.89
CA ASP A 14 1.48 -8.84 -3.84
C ASP A 14 0.78 -7.50 -4.09
N ILE A 15 0.53 -6.72 -3.03
CA ILE A 15 -0.05 -5.38 -3.14
C ILE A 15 0.92 -4.39 -3.81
N ALA A 16 2.20 -4.41 -3.44
CA ALA A 16 3.20 -3.53 -4.04
C ALA A 16 3.31 -3.71 -5.57
N ILE A 17 3.24 -4.97 -6.05
CA ILE A 17 3.21 -5.29 -7.47
C ILE A 17 1.95 -4.71 -8.13
N GLU A 18 0.78 -4.95 -7.55
CA GLU A 18 -0.48 -4.42 -8.09
C GLU A 18 -0.50 -2.88 -8.13
N LEU A 19 0.11 -2.21 -7.13
CA LEU A 19 0.25 -0.75 -7.11
C LEU A 19 1.13 -0.25 -8.26
N LYS A 20 2.25 -0.94 -8.54
CA LYS A 20 3.11 -0.62 -9.69
C LYS A 20 2.35 -0.75 -11.01
N GLU A 21 1.55 -1.80 -11.18
CA GLU A 21 0.74 -2.03 -12.38
C GLU A 21 -0.26 -0.89 -12.65
N ILE A 22 -0.83 -0.30 -11.61
CA ILE A 22 -1.79 0.81 -11.74
C ILE A 22 -1.13 2.19 -11.79
N GLY A 23 0.20 2.25 -11.87
CA GLY A 23 0.95 3.49 -12.02
C GLY A 23 1.22 4.24 -10.71
N TYR A 24 1.32 3.54 -9.57
CA TYR A 24 1.91 4.13 -8.37
C TYR A 24 3.37 4.47 -8.63
N LYS A 25 3.72 5.77 -8.68
CA LYS A 25 5.06 6.30 -8.98
C LYS A 25 5.56 7.34 -7.96
N GLU A 26 4.97 7.35 -6.77
CA GLU A 26 5.43 8.27 -5.71
C GLU A 26 6.78 7.83 -5.18
N ASP A 27 7.47 8.79 -4.56
CA ASP A 27 8.73 8.56 -3.84
C ASP A 27 8.54 7.47 -2.78
N CYS A 28 9.43 6.48 -2.80
CA CYS A 28 9.39 5.33 -1.90
C CYS A 28 10.79 4.97 -1.42
N TYR A 29 10.99 4.96 -0.10
CA TYR A 29 12.28 4.63 0.52
C TYR A 29 12.56 3.13 0.60
N PHE A 30 11.52 2.32 0.51
CA PHE A 30 11.64 0.86 0.57
C PHE A 30 11.42 0.26 -0.80
N GLU A 31 12.28 -0.66 -1.17
CA GLU A 31 12.18 -1.38 -2.43
C GLU A 31 12.45 -2.87 -2.23
N PHE A 32 11.89 -3.67 -3.13
CA PHE A 32 12.14 -5.08 -3.20
C PHE A 32 12.80 -5.44 -4.52
N SER A 33 13.91 -6.17 -4.45
CA SER A 33 14.53 -6.84 -5.59
C SER A 33 14.73 -8.33 -5.30
N LYS A 34 14.84 -9.13 -6.36
CA LYS A 34 15.10 -10.58 -6.21
C LYS A 34 16.48 -10.85 -5.62
N ASP A 35 17.45 -9.99 -5.91
CA ASP A 35 18.85 -10.18 -5.54
C ASP A 35 19.11 -9.76 -4.08
N ASN A 36 18.53 -8.63 -3.65
CA ASN A 36 18.80 -8.05 -2.33
C ASN A 36 17.67 -8.22 -1.32
N GLY A 37 16.48 -8.64 -1.76
CA GLY A 37 15.29 -8.69 -0.91
C GLY A 37 14.70 -7.32 -0.66
N LEU A 38 14.13 -7.10 0.53
CA LEU A 38 13.60 -5.80 0.96
C LEU A 38 14.75 -4.93 1.47
N THR A 39 14.95 -3.80 0.82
CA THR A 39 16.05 -2.86 1.10
C THR A 39 15.56 -1.43 1.18
N LEU A 40 16.38 -0.59 1.80
CA LEU A 40 16.36 0.87 1.66
C LEU A 40 17.77 1.28 1.24
N GLU A 41 17.88 2.40 0.53
CA GLU A 41 19.17 2.91 0.05
C GLU A 41 19.56 4.17 0.83
N THR A 42 20.86 4.36 1.07
CA THR A 42 21.42 5.50 1.80
C THR A 42 22.75 5.92 1.19
N LEU A 43 23.07 7.20 1.30
CA LEU A 43 24.39 7.75 0.96
C LEU A 43 25.47 7.29 1.95
N GLU A 44 25.10 7.02 3.20
CA GLU A 44 26.03 6.63 4.25
C GLU A 44 26.17 5.11 4.37
N ARG A 45 27.31 4.56 3.94
CA ARG A 45 27.57 3.11 3.98
C ARG A 45 28.30 2.62 5.23
N GLU A 46 28.96 3.51 5.96
CA GLU A 46 29.88 3.14 7.05
C GLU A 46 29.38 3.58 8.45
N SER A 47 28.25 4.30 8.52
CA SER A 47 27.68 4.75 9.78
C SER A 47 26.73 3.70 10.36
N SER A 48 26.75 3.55 11.68
CA SER A 48 25.77 2.74 12.43
C SER A 48 24.45 3.49 12.67
N ILE A 49 24.41 4.78 12.34
CA ILE A 49 23.24 5.64 12.46
C ILE A 49 23.01 6.28 11.09
N ILE A 50 21.83 6.07 10.52
CA ILE A 50 21.47 6.65 9.22
C ILE A 50 20.54 7.83 9.49
N GLY A 51 20.92 9.03 9.03
CA GLY A 51 20.04 10.19 9.05
C GLY A 51 18.89 10.03 8.06
N ILE A 52 17.72 10.62 8.37
CA ILE A 52 16.58 10.59 7.45
C ILE A 52 16.94 11.30 6.13
N ASP A 53 17.70 12.39 6.21
CA ASP A 53 18.14 13.17 5.05
C ASP A 53 19.13 12.41 4.14
N ASP A 54 19.75 11.33 4.65
CA ASP A 54 20.68 10.49 3.89
C ASP A 54 19.97 9.34 3.16
N LEU A 55 18.68 9.12 3.46
CA LEU A 55 17.86 8.10 2.81
C LEU A 55 17.56 8.50 1.37
N LEU A 56 17.81 7.57 0.46
CA LEU A 56 17.42 7.73 -0.94
C LEU A 56 16.05 7.11 -1.17
N PHE A 57 15.24 7.78 -1.97
CA PHE A 57 13.96 7.27 -2.44
C PHE A 57 14.06 6.90 -3.93
N GLY A 58 13.32 5.86 -4.30
CA GLY A 58 13.10 5.49 -5.69
C GLY A 58 11.66 5.71 -6.10
N THR A 59 11.45 5.80 -7.41
CA THR A 59 10.13 5.71 -8.02
C THR A 59 10.02 4.37 -8.75
N ASN A 60 8.78 3.89 -8.96
CA ASN A 60 8.50 2.66 -9.72
C ASN A 60 8.84 2.75 -11.23
N GLU A 61 9.66 3.72 -11.65
CA GLU A 61 10.09 3.90 -13.04
C GLU A 61 11.13 2.86 -13.49
N CYS A 62 11.99 2.40 -12.57
CA CYS A 62 12.93 1.32 -12.86
C CYS A 62 12.20 -0.04 -12.91
N TRP A 63 12.41 -0.81 -13.97
CA TRP A 63 11.69 -2.08 -14.18
C TRP A 63 12.12 -3.20 -13.22
N GLN A 64 13.35 -3.17 -12.72
CA GLN A 64 13.93 -4.27 -11.94
C GLN A 64 13.52 -4.29 -10.46
N ASN A 65 13.22 -3.12 -9.89
CA ASN A 65 12.86 -2.99 -8.46
C ASN A 65 11.36 -2.73 -8.31
N ILE A 66 10.78 -3.19 -7.21
CA ILE A 66 9.37 -2.94 -6.84
C ILE A 66 9.39 -2.00 -5.65
N SER A 67 8.84 -0.79 -5.77
CA SER A 67 8.63 0.09 -4.62
C SER A 67 7.65 -0.57 -3.64
N VAL A 68 7.99 -0.56 -2.35
CA VAL A 68 7.20 -1.17 -1.27
C VAL A 68 6.75 -0.07 -0.31
N PRO A 69 5.66 0.64 -0.62
CA PRO A 69 5.22 1.76 0.21
C PRO A 69 4.68 1.32 1.58
N THR A 70 4.61 2.26 2.51
CA THR A 70 3.85 2.05 3.76
C THR A 70 2.36 2.05 3.47
N TRP A 71 1.56 1.50 4.38
CA TRP A 71 0.10 1.63 4.29
C TRP A 71 -0.36 3.09 4.22
N THR A 72 0.31 3.99 4.95
CA THR A 72 0.00 5.43 4.99
C THR A 72 0.17 6.07 3.62
N ASP A 73 1.26 5.77 2.93
CA ASP A 73 1.55 6.31 1.59
C ASP A 73 0.50 5.84 0.59
N VAL A 74 0.13 4.56 0.64
CA VAL A 74 -0.90 3.98 -0.24
C VAL A 74 -2.26 4.64 -0.02
N PHE A 75 -2.70 4.80 1.23
CA PHE A 75 -3.96 5.50 1.49
C PHE A 75 -3.91 6.97 1.08
N ALA A 76 -2.78 7.66 1.25
CA ALA A 76 -2.63 9.04 0.78
C ALA A 76 -2.72 9.14 -0.75
N TRP A 77 -2.10 8.19 -1.45
CA TRP A 77 -2.11 8.10 -2.91
C TRP A 77 -3.51 7.94 -3.51
N PHE A 78 -4.32 7.04 -2.91
CA PHE A 78 -5.72 6.87 -3.30
C PHE A 78 -6.57 8.10 -2.98
N ARG A 79 -6.39 8.72 -1.81
CA ARG A 79 -7.12 9.96 -1.45
C ARG A 79 -6.83 11.10 -2.42
N ALA A 80 -5.59 11.26 -2.85
CA ALA A 80 -5.21 12.27 -3.85
C ALA A 80 -5.91 12.05 -5.22
N ARG A 81 -6.41 10.83 -5.47
CA ARG A 81 -7.17 10.43 -6.67
C ARG A 81 -8.69 10.39 -6.43
N GLY A 82 -9.17 10.92 -5.31
CA GLY A 82 -10.60 10.98 -4.98
C GLY A 82 -11.21 9.66 -4.51
N LEU A 83 -10.37 8.65 -4.21
CA LEU A 83 -10.80 7.39 -3.61
C LEU A 83 -10.45 7.39 -2.13
N TYR A 84 -11.48 7.41 -1.30
CA TYR A 84 -11.33 7.48 0.15
C TYR A 84 -11.76 6.17 0.79
N SER A 85 -11.18 5.88 1.95
CA SER A 85 -11.53 4.70 2.72
C SER A 85 -11.37 4.93 4.21
N TYR A 86 -12.12 4.17 5.00
CA TYR A 86 -11.87 4.02 6.43
C TYR A 86 -12.09 2.58 6.86
N ILE A 87 -11.43 2.21 7.95
CA ILE A 87 -11.59 0.91 8.62
C ILE A 87 -12.24 1.19 9.96
N ARG A 88 -13.31 0.45 10.27
CA ARG A 88 -14.08 0.61 11.49
C ARG A 88 -14.10 -0.69 12.27
N SER A 89 -13.85 -0.61 13.57
CA SER A 89 -14.08 -1.70 14.50
C SER A 89 -15.54 -1.71 14.99
N TYR A 90 -16.06 -2.91 15.16
CA TYR A 90 -17.31 -3.18 15.84
C TYR A 90 -17.00 -4.02 17.06
N ILE A 91 -17.50 -3.56 18.20
CA ILE A 91 -17.32 -4.21 19.48
C ILE A 91 -18.69 -4.68 19.93
N ALA A 92 -18.83 -6.00 20.10
CA ALA A 92 -20.00 -6.78 20.55
C ALA A 92 -21.00 -7.25 19.46
N PRO A 93 -21.46 -8.53 19.53
CA PRO A 93 -21.04 -9.60 20.46
C PRO A 93 -19.70 -10.26 20.10
N GLU A 94 -19.22 -10.07 18.86
CA GLU A 94 -17.90 -10.51 18.40
C GLU A 94 -17.15 -9.29 17.89
N ASN A 95 -15.85 -9.20 18.18
CA ASN A 95 -15.03 -8.10 17.68
C ASN A 95 -14.72 -8.37 16.21
N PHE A 96 -15.04 -7.40 15.36
CA PHE A 96 -14.72 -7.50 13.95
C PHE A 96 -14.44 -6.13 13.35
N TYR A 97 -13.87 -6.16 12.16
CA TYR A 97 -13.54 -4.99 11.38
C TYR A 97 -14.30 -5.02 10.06
N ILE A 98 -14.70 -3.84 9.62
CA ILE A 98 -15.18 -3.62 8.26
C ILE A 98 -14.36 -2.48 7.65
N TYR A 99 -14.40 -2.38 6.34
CA TYR A 99 -13.92 -1.21 5.64
C TYR A 99 -15.02 -0.69 4.71
N SER A 100 -14.96 0.60 4.43
CA SER A 100 -15.78 1.25 3.41
C SER A 100 -14.88 1.98 2.44
N ILE A 101 -15.27 1.96 1.17
CA ILE A 101 -14.65 2.76 0.11
C ILE A 101 -15.72 3.66 -0.48
N TYR A 102 -15.38 4.92 -0.69
CA TYR A 102 -16.23 5.90 -1.36
C TYR A 102 -15.42 6.75 -2.33
N ASP A 103 -16.06 7.09 -3.44
CA ASP A 103 -15.56 8.03 -4.43
C ASP A 103 -16.27 9.39 -4.25
N ASN A 104 -15.90 10.38 -5.08
CA ASN A 104 -16.55 11.69 -5.10
C ASN A 104 -18.05 11.64 -5.45
N ASN A 105 -18.57 10.49 -5.90
CA ASN A 105 -19.99 10.27 -6.21
C ASN A 105 -20.77 9.60 -5.06
N ASN A 106 -20.15 9.46 -3.87
CA ASN A 106 -20.75 8.90 -2.65
C ASN A 106 -21.25 7.45 -2.78
N PHE A 107 -20.63 6.62 -3.62
CA PHE A 107 -20.95 5.19 -3.64
C PHE A 107 -20.26 4.46 -2.49
N ASP A 108 -20.97 4.22 -1.37
CA ASP A 108 -20.46 3.41 -0.27
C ASP A 108 -20.50 1.91 -0.64
N LYS A 109 -19.32 1.33 -0.88
CA LYS A 109 -19.16 -0.12 -0.79
C LYS A 109 -18.78 -0.45 0.65
N CYS A 110 -19.79 -0.65 1.50
CA CYS A 110 -19.58 -1.26 2.80
C CYS A 110 -19.17 -2.72 2.58
N CYS A 111 -17.96 -3.05 3.02
CA CYS A 111 -17.35 -4.33 2.75
C CYS A 111 -17.39 -5.22 4.00
N GLY A 112 -17.69 -6.50 3.76
CA GLY A 112 -18.06 -7.46 4.80
C GLY A 112 -17.02 -7.66 5.91
N ARG A 113 -17.46 -8.38 6.94
CA ARG A 113 -16.72 -8.67 8.17
C ARG A 113 -15.30 -9.24 7.94
N ARG A 114 -14.35 -8.81 8.77
CA ARG A 114 -12.99 -9.37 8.95
C ARG A 114 -12.69 -9.52 10.43
N ASP A 115 -11.86 -10.49 10.79
CA ASP A 115 -11.60 -10.79 12.21
C ASP A 115 -10.48 -9.91 12.79
N THR A 116 -9.57 -9.42 11.94
CA THR A 116 -8.46 -8.54 12.34
C THR A 116 -8.46 -7.21 11.58
N TYR A 117 -7.80 -6.21 12.17
CA TYR A 117 -7.60 -4.92 11.52
C TYR A 117 -6.72 -5.08 10.27
N GLU A 118 -5.68 -5.89 10.36
CA GLU A 118 -4.72 -6.15 9.29
C GLU A 118 -5.39 -6.82 8.08
N GLU A 119 -6.30 -7.77 8.30
CA GLU A 119 -7.13 -8.35 7.24
C GLU A 119 -8.03 -7.29 6.60
N ALA A 120 -8.71 -6.47 7.39
CA ALA A 120 -9.55 -5.39 6.87
C ALA A 120 -8.74 -4.36 6.08
N GLN A 121 -7.54 -4.00 6.55
CA GLN A 121 -6.62 -3.07 5.90
C GLN A 121 -6.13 -3.61 4.56
N LYS A 122 -5.67 -4.87 4.53
CA LYS A 122 -5.22 -5.54 3.31
C LYS A 122 -6.34 -5.60 2.27
N GLU A 123 -7.54 -6.00 2.69
CA GLU A 123 -8.68 -6.17 1.80
C GLU A 123 -9.24 -4.82 1.33
N CYS A 124 -9.16 -3.79 2.17
CA CYS A 124 -9.48 -2.41 1.80
C CYS A 124 -8.58 -1.92 0.65
N VAL A 125 -7.26 -2.09 0.76
CA VAL A 125 -6.33 -1.67 -0.29
C VAL A 125 -6.55 -2.45 -1.59
N LYS A 126 -6.79 -3.77 -1.52
CA LYS A 126 -7.14 -4.56 -2.70
C LYS A 126 -8.42 -4.05 -3.39
N ALA A 127 -9.43 -3.70 -2.60
CA ALA A 127 -10.67 -3.15 -3.14
C ALA A 127 -10.49 -1.74 -3.73
N LEU A 128 -9.58 -0.92 -3.17
CA LEU A 128 -9.18 0.37 -3.75
C LEU A 128 -8.49 0.19 -5.10
N ILE A 129 -7.49 -0.70 -5.18
CA ILE A 129 -6.79 -1.06 -6.42
C ILE A 129 -7.79 -1.51 -7.49
N LYS A 130 -8.69 -2.45 -7.13
CA LYS A 130 -9.72 -2.93 -8.05
C LYS A 130 -10.65 -1.81 -8.52
N THR A 131 -11.06 -0.92 -7.63
CA THR A 131 -11.94 0.21 -7.96
C THR A 131 -11.24 1.15 -8.95
N TYR A 132 -9.98 1.49 -8.68
CA TYR A 132 -9.17 2.33 -9.56
C TYR A 132 -8.90 1.69 -10.93
N LYS A 133 -8.58 0.38 -10.99
CA LYS A 133 -8.45 -0.36 -12.27
C LYS A 133 -9.72 -0.24 -13.12
N ASN A 134 -10.90 -0.42 -12.52
CA ASN A 134 -12.17 -0.28 -13.24
C ASN A 134 -12.42 1.16 -13.73
N GLU A 135 -11.96 2.18 -13.00
CA GLU A 135 -12.06 3.57 -13.42
C GLU A 135 -11.13 3.89 -14.59
N LEU A 136 -9.90 3.37 -14.59
CA LEU A 136 -8.98 3.48 -15.73
C LEU A 136 -9.59 2.87 -16.99
N GLU A 137 -10.12 1.65 -16.89
CA GLU A 137 -10.77 0.95 -18.01
C GLU A 137 -11.98 1.74 -18.56
N LYS A 138 -12.84 2.29 -17.69
CA LYS A 138 -13.99 3.10 -18.11
C LYS A 138 -13.58 4.39 -18.83
N ASN A 139 -12.44 4.96 -18.45
CA ASN A 139 -11.96 6.22 -18.98
C ASN A 139 -11.05 6.07 -20.21
N ASN A 140 -10.84 4.84 -20.71
CA ASN A 140 -9.94 4.52 -21.84
C ASN A 140 -8.52 5.11 -21.68
N LEU A 141 -7.97 5.05 -20.46
CA LEU A 141 -6.59 5.46 -20.14
C LEU A 141 -5.65 4.26 -20.17
#